data_AF-A0A7C8A9Q8-F1
#
_entry.id   AF-A0A7C8A9Q8-F1
#
_cell.length_a   1.000
_cell.length_b   1.000
_cell.length_c   1.000
_cell.angle_alpha   90.00
_cell.angle_beta   90.00
_cell.angle_gamma   90.00
#
_symmetry.space_group_name_H-M   'P 1'
#
loop_
_entity.id
_entity.type
_entity.pdbx_description
1 polymer ?
#
loop_
_entity_poly.entity_id
_entity_poly.type
_entity_poly.pdbx_seq_one_letter_code
_entity_poly.pdbx_strand_id
1 'polypeptide(L)'
;MIYIILKLKDLSLDNIITTHDAFRHARYVEEIYENSYLKIDYLADCPDYAINQYPPPLLSLLTAYLSKIFGVDIRLFYLVLPPLLSVLFIIVLYKWLQPLKNNFILIGCIVLSLFNLQYFARTKVGYFDTDCLMLFFIFLVLLFITKAVSEKDEIKSYVYTVIAGCIVILFRWWYDHLFFPLIFIVSLFLGLL
;
A
#
# COMPACT_ATOMS: atom_id res chain seq x y z
N MET A 1 3.62 -4.23 19.30
CA MET A 1 4.09 -4.61 17.95
C MET A 1 5.27 -5.58 18.01
N ILE A 2 6.43 -5.17 18.53
CA ILE A 2 7.62 -6.03 18.69
C ILE A 2 7.31 -7.31 19.50
N TYR A 3 6.56 -7.19 20.59
CA TYR A 3 6.20 -8.34 21.44
C TYR A 3 5.39 -9.42 20.70
N ILE A 4 4.46 -9.04 19.81
CA ILE A 4 3.64 -10.00 19.05
C ILE A 4 4.50 -10.71 18.01
N ILE A 5 5.35 -9.96 17.31
CA ILE A 5 6.28 -10.49 16.30
C ILE A 5 7.25 -11.48 16.96
N LEU A 6 7.82 -11.14 18.12
CA LEU A 6 8.73 -12.03 18.84
C LEU A 6 8.05 -13.30 19.34
N LYS A 7 6.77 -13.22 19.74
CA LYS A 7 6.00 -14.37 20.23
C LYS A 7 5.56 -15.32 19.11
N LEU A 8 5.44 -14.83 17.87
CA LEU A 8 5.07 -15.61 16.69
C LEU A 8 6.27 -16.19 15.93
N LYS A 9 7.50 -15.87 16.35
CA LYS A 9 8.75 -16.31 15.69
C LYS A 9 8.92 -17.83 15.70
N ASP A 10 8.37 -18.51 16.69
CA ASP A 10 8.55 -19.96 16.91
C ASP A 10 7.45 -20.82 16.27
N LEU A 11 6.51 -20.24 15.52
CA LEU A 11 5.51 -21.04 14.79
C LEU A 11 6.14 -21.77 13.60
N SER A 12 5.64 -22.99 13.32
CA SER A 12 5.87 -23.60 12.00
C SER A 12 5.12 -22.80 10.94
N LEU A 13 5.87 -22.32 9.95
CA LEU A 13 5.45 -21.33 8.98
C LEU A 13 5.29 -21.95 7.58
N ASP A 14 4.57 -23.08 7.50
CA ASP A 14 4.27 -23.79 6.26
C ASP A 14 2.88 -23.38 5.70
N ASN A 15 2.75 -23.27 4.37
CA ASN A 15 1.48 -22.98 3.66
C ASN A 15 0.70 -21.75 4.13
N ILE A 16 1.42 -20.65 4.28
CA ILE A 16 0.91 -19.46 4.96
C ILE A 16 0.17 -18.49 4.04
N ILE A 17 0.54 -18.51 2.77
CA ILE A 17 0.07 -17.56 1.78
C ILE A 17 -1.30 -18.02 1.26
N THR A 18 -2.24 -17.09 1.18
CA THR A 18 -3.65 -17.39 0.88
C THR A 18 -4.12 -16.89 -0.48
N THR A 19 -3.24 -16.26 -1.27
CA THR A 19 -3.56 -15.72 -2.61
C THR A 19 -2.46 -16.08 -3.61
N HIS A 20 -2.81 -16.19 -4.89
CA HIS A 20 -1.89 -16.59 -5.94
C HIS A 20 -0.79 -15.55 -6.17
N ASP A 21 -1.13 -14.26 -6.20
CA ASP A 21 -0.17 -13.18 -6.46
C ASP A 21 0.87 -13.02 -5.34
N ALA A 22 0.51 -13.42 -4.13
CA ALA A 22 1.40 -13.36 -2.98
C ALA A 22 2.60 -14.29 -3.10
N PHE A 23 2.51 -15.40 -3.85
CA PHE A 23 3.68 -16.24 -4.13
C PHE A 23 4.74 -15.48 -4.93
N ARG A 24 4.30 -14.65 -5.89
CA ARG A 24 5.20 -13.81 -6.69
C ARG A 24 5.85 -12.74 -5.82
N HIS A 25 5.07 -12.07 -4.97
CA HIS A 25 5.59 -11.07 -4.04
C HIS A 25 6.57 -11.67 -3.02
N ALA A 26 6.28 -12.86 -2.50
CA ALA A 26 7.14 -13.60 -1.57
C ALA A 26 8.46 -14.01 -2.22
N ARG A 27 8.44 -14.54 -3.45
CA ARG A 27 9.66 -14.84 -4.21
C ARG A 27 10.51 -13.59 -4.40
N TYR A 28 9.90 -12.46 -4.77
CA TYR A 28 10.64 -11.19 -4.88
C TYR A 28 11.25 -10.73 -3.55
N VAL A 29 10.61 -11.00 -2.41
CA VAL A 29 11.20 -10.69 -1.10
C VAL A 29 12.49 -11.48 -0.89
N GLU A 30 12.47 -12.78 -1.19
CA GLU A 30 13.64 -13.66 -1.09
C GLU A 30 14.77 -13.19 -2.02
N GLU A 31 14.45 -12.93 -3.29
CA GLU A 31 15.42 -12.42 -4.27
C GLU A 31 16.02 -11.07 -3.84
N ILE A 32 15.22 -10.15 -3.28
CA ILE A 32 15.71 -8.87 -2.76
C ILE A 32 16.53 -9.09 -1.48
N TYR A 33 16.14 -10.02 -0.63
CA TYR A 33 16.85 -10.34 0.60
C TYR A 33 18.27 -10.85 0.30
N GLU A 34 18.41 -11.71 -0.71
CA GLU A 34 19.67 -12.29 -1.18
C GLU A 34 20.45 -11.40 -2.17
N ASN A 35 19.88 -10.26 -2.57
CA ASN A 35 20.41 -9.36 -3.62
C ASN A 35 20.53 -10.02 -5.01
N SER A 36 19.64 -10.97 -5.32
CA SER A 36 19.56 -11.68 -6.59
C SER A 36 18.42 -11.19 -7.50
N TYR A 37 17.64 -10.19 -7.08
CA TYR A 37 16.54 -9.64 -7.89
C TYR A 37 17.02 -9.06 -9.22
N LEU A 38 16.49 -9.59 -10.33
CA LEU A 38 16.85 -9.19 -11.70
C LEU A 38 15.72 -8.45 -12.40
N LYS A 39 16.08 -7.66 -13.42
CA LYS A 39 15.13 -6.96 -14.30
C LYS A 39 14.38 -7.92 -15.25
N ILE A 40 14.98 -9.05 -15.59
CA ILE A 40 14.38 -10.09 -16.41
C ILE A 40 14.05 -11.27 -15.50
N ASP A 41 12.81 -11.73 -15.54
CA ASP A 41 12.32 -12.89 -14.81
C ASP A 41 12.35 -14.12 -15.71
N TYR A 42 13.43 -14.89 -15.59
CA TYR A 42 13.61 -16.12 -16.35
C TYR A 42 12.65 -17.25 -15.93
N LEU A 43 11.90 -17.07 -14.84
CA LEU A 43 11.00 -18.07 -14.27
C LEU A 43 9.52 -17.78 -14.59
N ALA A 44 9.20 -16.66 -15.22
CA ALA A 44 7.86 -16.29 -15.63
C ALA A 44 7.78 -16.14 -17.15
N ASP A 45 6.60 -16.43 -17.72
CA ASP A 45 6.30 -16.21 -19.14
C ASP A 45 7.25 -16.92 -20.14
N CYS A 46 7.68 -18.14 -19.81
CA CYS A 46 8.56 -18.93 -20.66
C CYS A 46 7.87 -19.29 -21.99
N PRO A 47 8.52 -19.11 -23.17
CA PRO A 47 9.94 -18.83 -23.37
C PRO A 47 10.32 -17.34 -23.51
N ASP A 48 9.35 -16.42 -23.53
CA ASP A 48 9.59 -15.00 -23.83
C ASP A 48 10.17 -14.23 -22.64
N TYR A 49 9.99 -14.76 -21.43
CA TYR A 49 10.41 -14.22 -20.14
C TYR A 49 9.73 -12.90 -19.77
N ALA A 50 9.33 -12.77 -18.50
CA ALA A 50 8.69 -11.54 -18.06
C ALA A 50 9.72 -10.44 -17.74
N ILE A 51 9.33 -9.19 -17.94
CA ILE A 51 10.09 -8.03 -17.44
C ILE A 51 9.58 -7.71 -16.03
N ASN A 52 10.49 -7.73 -15.07
CA ASN A 52 10.20 -7.37 -13.69
C ASN A 52 10.07 -5.85 -13.54
N GLN A 53 9.21 -5.42 -12.61
CA GLN A 53 9.11 -4.01 -12.20
C GLN A 53 10.48 -3.52 -11.70
N TYR A 54 10.91 -2.36 -12.18
CA TYR A 54 12.16 -1.75 -11.72
C TYR A 54 11.96 -0.25 -11.44
N PRO A 55 12.27 0.26 -10.23
CA PRO A 55 12.83 -0.45 -9.05
C PRO A 55 11.91 -1.57 -8.50
N PRO A 56 12.43 -2.50 -7.67
CA PRO A 56 11.66 -3.64 -7.20
C PRO A 56 10.34 -3.23 -6.52
N PRO A 57 9.29 -4.08 -6.54
CA PRO A 57 7.99 -3.77 -5.94
C PRO A 57 8.13 -3.34 -4.47
N LEU A 58 7.51 -2.22 -4.12
CA LEU A 58 7.74 -1.57 -2.83
C LEU A 58 7.31 -2.44 -1.64
N LEU A 59 6.25 -3.25 -1.78
CA LEU A 59 5.82 -4.22 -0.76
C LEU A 59 6.92 -5.25 -0.47
N SER A 60 7.48 -5.86 -1.52
CA SER A 60 8.54 -6.86 -1.41
C SER A 60 9.83 -6.26 -0.85
N LEU A 61 10.20 -5.07 -1.34
CA LEU A 61 11.36 -4.32 -0.86
C LEU A 61 11.24 -3.97 0.63
N LEU A 62 10.10 -3.39 1.04
CA LEU A 62 9.81 -3.03 2.43
C LEU A 62 9.94 -4.26 3.33
N THR A 63 9.38 -5.39 2.90
CA THR A 63 9.37 -6.63 3.68
C THR A 63 10.78 -7.19 3.89
N ALA A 64 11.61 -7.23 2.83
CA ALA A 64 12.99 -7.68 2.93
C ALA A 64 13.81 -6.80 3.88
N TYR A 65 13.66 -5.47 3.81
CA TYR A 65 14.34 -4.56 4.72
C TYR A 65 13.86 -4.68 6.16
N LEU A 66 12.55 -4.82 6.40
CA LEU A 66 12.01 -5.03 7.74
C LEU A 66 12.58 -6.32 8.36
N SER A 67 12.63 -7.41 7.60
CA SER A 67 13.24 -8.66 8.07
C SER A 67 14.72 -8.47 8.43
N LYS A 68 15.51 -7.80 7.59
CA LYS A 68 16.93 -7.49 7.86
C LYS A 68 17.10 -6.64 9.12
N ILE A 69 16.26 -5.63 9.33
CA ILE A 69 16.33 -4.72 10.48
C ILE A 69 15.97 -5.44 11.78
N PHE A 70 14.91 -6.26 11.77
CA PHE A 70 14.41 -6.91 12.98
C PHE A 70 15.04 -8.28 13.26
N GLY A 71 15.76 -8.89 12.33
CA GLY A 71 16.34 -10.23 12.49
C GLY A 71 15.27 -11.31 12.64
N VAL A 72 14.14 -11.13 11.96
CA VAL A 72 12.96 -11.98 12.01
C VAL A 72 12.72 -12.60 10.64
N ASP A 73 12.23 -13.84 10.63
CA ASP A 73 11.92 -14.58 9.41
C ASP A 73 10.97 -13.80 8.48
N ILE A 74 11.30 -13.74 7.19
CA ILE A 74 10.51 -13.06 6.15
C ILE A 74 9.06 -13.58 6.10
N ARG A 75 8.85 -14.87 6.37
CA ARG A 75 7.53 -15.51 6.31
C ARG A 75 6.57 -14.96 7.35
N LEU A 76 7.08 -14.51 8.50
CA LEU A 76 6.25 -13.86 9.50
C LEU A 76 5.69 -12.53 8.97
N PHE A 77 6.46 -11.79 8.16
CA PHE A 77 5.97 -10.55 7.57
C PHE A 77 4.89 -10.79 6.50
N TYR A 78 4.92 -11.92 5.78
CA TYR A 78 3.84 -12.28 4.85
C TYR A 78 2.48 -12.41 5.58
N LEU A 79 2.50 -12.87 6.83
CA LEU A 79 1.31 -12.97 7.68
C LEU A 79 0.81 -11.61 8.18
N VAL A 80 1.72 -10.86 8.81
CA VAL A 80 1.32 -9.75 9.68
C VAL A 80 1.33 -8.41 8.96
N LEU A 81 2.12 -8.26 7.90
CA LEU A 81 2.28 -6.96 7.24
C LEU A 81 0.97 -6.49 6.58
N PRO A 82 0.23 -7.32 5.81
CA PRO A 82 -1.02 -6.88 5.20
C PRO A 82 -2.08 -6.36 6.20
N PRO A 83 -2.45 -7.07 7.27
CA PRO A 83 -3.44 -6.57 8.22
C PRO A 83 -2.94 -5.37 9.05
N LEU A 84 -1.63 -5.22 9.25
CA LEU A 84 -1.08 -4.05 9.95
C LEU A 84 -1.14 -2.80 9.08
N LEU A 85 -0.72 -2.90 7.83
CA LEU A 85 -0.76 -1.80 6.87
C LEU A 85 -2.20 -1.40 6.54
N SER A 86 -3.12 -2.37 6.46
CA SER A 86 -4.50 -2.13 6.08
C SER A 86 -5.31 -1.31 7.06
N VAL A 87 -4.85 -1.09 8.29
CA VAL A 87 -5.55 -0.22 9.25
C VAL A 87 -5.13 1.25 9.09
N LEU A 88 -4.00 1.53 8.41
CA LEU A 88 -3.46 2.89 8.30
C LEU A 88 -4.40 3.86 7.57
N PHE A 89 -5.22 3.38 6.63
CA PHE A 89 -6.15 4.26 5.92
C PHE A 89 -7.17 4.92 6.85
N ILE A 90 -7.48 4.33 8.00
CA ILE A 90 -8.42 4.91 8.98
C ILE A 90 -7.91 6.25 9.50
N ILE A 91 -6.60 6.38 9.71
CA ILE A 91 -5.99 7.64 10.16
C ILE A 91 -6.21 8.73 9.11
N VAL A 92 -6.03 8.39 7.85
CA VAL A 92 -6.17 9.32 6.72
C VAL A 92 -7.63 9.66 6.48
N LEU A 93 -8.51 8.65 6.48
CA LEU A 93 -9.96 8.80 6.37
C LEU A 93 -10.51 9.71 7.46
N TYR A 94 -10.08 9.49 8.72
CA TYR A 94 -10.45 10.35 9.84
C TYR A 94 -10.04 11.81 9.57
N LYS A 95 -8.80 12.06 9.14
CA LYS A 95 -8.32 13.42 8.82
C LYS A 95 -9.09 14.06 7.67
N TRP A 96 -9.51 13.28 6.68
CA TRP A 96 -10.29 13.77 5.55
C TRP A 96 -11.73 14.12 5.94
N LEU A 97 -12.34 13.38 6.87
CA LEU A 97 -13.70 13.61 7.36
C LEU A 97 -13.81 14.70 8.44
N GLN A 98 -12.72 15.00 9.16
CA GLN A 98 -12.71 16.00 10.24
C GLN A 98 -13.38 17.35 9.90
N PRO A 99 -13.19 17.94 8.70
CA PRO A 99 -13.81 19.20 8.32
C PRO A 99 -15.35 19.20 8.32
N LEU A 100 -15.99 18.02 8.22
CA LEU A 100 -17.45 17.90 8.24
C LEU A 100 -18.06 18.23 9.61
N LYS A 101 -17.25 18.23 10.69
CA LYS A 101 -17.67 18.54 12.07
C LYS A 101 -18.93 17.78 12.54
N ASN A 102 -19.15 16.57 12.02
CA ASN A 102 -20.28 15.72 12.37
C ASN A 102 -19.79 14.36 12.86
N ASN A 103 -19.93 14.13 14.17
CA ASN A 103 -19.45 12.90 14.83
C ASN A 103 -20.20 11.65 14.35
N PHE A 104 -21.48 11.75 13.99
CA PHE A 104 -22.25 10.61 13.49
C PHE A 104 -21.74 10.15 12.13
N ILE A 105 -21.46 11.09 11.23
CA ILE A 105 -20.86 10.78 9.92
C ILE A 105 -19.47 10.18 10.10
N LEU A 106 -18.64 10.79 10.95
CA LEU A 106 -17.28 10.33 11.18
C LEU A 106 -17.24 8.91 11.74
N ILE A 107 -18.01 8.62 12.78
CA ILE A 107 -18.09 7.29 13.39
C ILE A 107 -18.70 6.30 12.39
N GLY A 108 -19.80 6.67 11.73
CA GLY A 108 -20.47 5.81 10.75
C GLY A 108 -19.54 5.39 9.62
N CYS A 109 -18.83 6.34 8.99
CA CYS A 109 -17.88 6.05 7.92
C CYS A 109 -16.72 5.16 8.39
N ILE A 110 -16.14 5.43 9.57
CA ILE A 110 -15.03 4.62 10.09
C ILE A 110 -15.48 3.19 10.39
N VAL A 111 -16.63 3.02 11.05
CA VAL A 111 -17.18 1.70 11.39
C VAL A 111 -17.49 0.91 10.12
N LEU A 112 -18.22 1.50 9.16
CA LEU A 112 -18.55 0.83 7.91
C LEU A 112 -17.31 0.46 7.09
N SER A 113 -16.25 1.27 7.16
CA SER A 113 -14.99 0.98 6.47
C SER A 113 -14.20 -0.14 7.14
N LEU A 114 -14.15 -0.17 8.48
CA LEU A 114 -13.45 -1.22 9.25
C LEU A 114 -14.09 -2.60 9.06
N PHE A 115 -15.41 -2.66 8.99
CA PHE A 115 -16.16 -3.91 8.84
C PHE A 115 -16.51 -4.23 7.38
N ASN A 116 -15.82 -3.62 6.41
CA ASN A 116 -16.00 -3.93 5.01
C ASN A 116 -15.42 -5.32 4.69
N LEU A 117 -16.30 -6.28 4.43
CA LEU A 117 -15.92 -7.68 4.15
C LEU A 117 -15.06 -7.84 2.90
N GLN A 118 -15.29 -7.01 1.87
CA GLN A 118 -14.53 -7.08 0.62
C GLN A 118 -13.08 -6.63 0.83
N TYR A 119 -12.87 -5.55 1.57
CA TYR A 119 -11.54 -5.08 1.92
C TYR A 119 -10.85 -6.09 2.84
N PHE A 120 -11.55 -6.58 3.88
CA PHE A 120 -11.02 -7.61 4.77
C PHE A 120 -10.56 -8.87 4.02
N ALA A 121 -11.32 -9.35 3.03
CA ALA A 121 -10.98 -10.53 2.26
C ALA A 121 -9.61 -10.43 1.55
N ARG A 122 -9.18 -9.19 1.21
CA ARG A 122 -7.92 -8.86 0.52
C ARG A 122 -6.84 -8.28 1.43
N THR A 123 -7.08 -8.20 2.73
CA THR A 123 -6.10 -7.70 3.71
C THR A 123 -5.98 -8.56 4.96
N LYS A 124 -6.62 -9.74 4.96
CA LYS A 124 -6.55 -10.72 6.04
C LYS A 124 -5.13 -11.27 6.17
N VAL A 125 -4.90 -11.93 7.30
CA VAL A 125 -3.65 -12.63 7.60
C VAL A 125 -3.27 -13.58 6.45
N GLY A 126 -2.03 -13.48 5.96
CA GLY A 126 -1.52 -14.30 4.85
C GLY A 126 -1.98 -13.87 3.45
N TYR A 127 -2.75 -12.78 3.30
CA TYR A 127 -3.04 -12.17 2.00
C TYR A 127 -1.95 -11.14 1.65
N PHE A 128 -0.76 -11.65 1.31
CA PHE A 128 0.44 -10.83 1.09
C PHE A 128 0.45 -10.19 -0.31
N ASP A 129 -0.37 -9.16 -0.46
CA ASP A 129 -0.56 -8.42 -1.70
C ASP A 129 -0.64 -6.90 -1.44
N THR A 130 -0.55 -6.12 -2.52
CA THR A 130 -0.55 -4.66 -2.58
C THR A 130 -1.88 -4.02 -2.13
N ASP A 131 -2.97 -4.78 -2.08
CA ASP A 131 -4.31 -4.32 -1.66
C ASP A 131 -4.34 -3.62 -0.30
N CYS A 132 -3.45 -4.03 0.61
CA CYS A 132 -3.39 -3.54 1.99
C CYS A 132 -3.10 -2.04 2.15
N LEU A 133 -2.59 -1.35 1.12
CA LEU A 133 -2.42 0.11 1.17
C LEU A 133 -3.21 0.86 0.10
N MET A 134 -4.02 0.19 -0.74
CA MET A 134 -4.77 0.88 -1.78
C MET A 134 -5.68 1.97 -1.22
N LEU A 135 -6.50 1.65 -0.21
CA LEU A 135 -7.38 2.64 0.42
C LEU A 135 -6.58 3.75 1.10
N PHE A 136 -5.44 3.42 1.70
CA PHE A 136 -4.57 4.42 2.32
C PHE A 136 -4.12 5.46 1.29
N PHE A 137 -3.57 5.02 0.16
CA PHE A 137 -3.12 5.95 -0.89
C PHE A 137 -4.28 6.75 -1.48
N ILE A 138 -5.41 6.11 -1.80
CA ILE A 138 -6.58 6.79 -2.37
C ILE A 138 -7.06 7.91 -1.44
N PHE A 139 -7.30 7.61 -0.16
CA PHE A 139 -7.75 8.62 0.79
C PHE A 139 -6.68 9.68 1.08
N LEU A 140 -5.39 9.33 0.98
CA LEU A 140 -4.32 10.29 1.21
C LEU A 140 -4.23 11.31 0.08
N VAL A 141 -4.36 10.85 -1.16
CA VAL A 141 -4.47 11.74 -2.33
C VAL A 141 -5.71 12.62 -2.21
N LEU A 142 -6.87 12.04 -1.89
CA LEU A 142 -8.11 12.81 -1.68
C LEU A 142 -8.00 13.86 -0.58
N LEU A 143 -7.33 13.53 0.53
CA LEU A 143 -7.07 14.47 1.63
C LEU A 143 -6.30 15.70 1.15
N PHE A 144 -5.20 15.50 0.42
CA PHE A 144 -4.38 16.61 -0.05
C PHE A 144 -5.03 17.39 -1.19
N ILE A 145 -5.77 16.74 -2.10
CA ILE A 145 -6.56 17.45 -3.11
C ILE A 145 -7.64 18.31 -2.45
N THR A 146 -8.38 17.76 -1.48
CA THR A 146 -9.44 18.52 -0.78
C THR A 146 -8.85 19.72 -0.03
N LYS A 147 -7.66 19.56 0.57
CA LYS A 147 -6.93 20.66 1.20
C LYS A 147 -6.48 21.70 0.18
N ALA A 148 -5.96 21.29 -0.98
CA ALA A 148 -5.55 22.20 -2.04
C ALA A 148 -6.72 23.08 -2.51
N VAL A 149 -7.87 22.47 -2.76
CA VAL A 149 -9.08 23.17 -3.23
C VAL A 149 -9.68 24.09 -2.17
N SER A 150 -9.62 23.71 -0.89
CA SER A 150 -10.21 24.50 0.20
C SER A 150 -9.30 25.64 0.69
N GLU A 151 -8.04 25.66 0.26
CA GLU A 151 -7.04 26.61 0.71
C GLU A 151 -7.16 27.94 -0.05
N LYS A 152 -7.12 29.06 0.68
CA LYS A 152 -7.24 30.41 0.09
C LYS A 152 -5.90 30.96 -0.38
N ASP A 153 -4.83 30.48 0.25
CA ASP A 153 -3.45 30.83 -0.09
C ASP A 153 -3.00 29.97 -1.28
N GLU A 154 -2.78 30.61 -2.43
CA GLU A 154 -2.40 29.92 -3.67
C GLU A 154 -1.12 29.10 -3.52
N ILE A 155 -0.12 29.61 -2.78
CA ILE A 155 1.15 28.91 -2.59
C ILE A 155 0.91 27.64 -1.79
N LYS A 156 0.14 27.72 -0.70
CA LYS A 156 -0.21 26.52 0.09
C LYS A 156 -1.04 25.53 -0.71
N SER A 157 -1.97 26.02 -1.53
CA SER A 157 -2.75 25.18 -2.44
C SER A 157 -1.84 24.39 -3.40
N TYR A 158 -0.88 25.06 -4.04
CA TYR A 158 0.10 24.41 -4.90
C TYR A 158 0.98 23.40 -4.14
N VAL A 159 1.41 23.72 -2.93
CA VAL A 159 2.17 22.77 -2.08
C VAL A 159 1.36 21.50 -1.82
N TYR A 160 0.07 21.61 -1.48
CA TYR A 160 -0.79 20.44 -1.29
C TYR A 160 -0.97 19.63 -2.58
N THR A 161 -1.10 20.29 -3.73
CA THR A 161 -1.18 19.62 -5.04
C THR A 161 0.11 18.87 -5.38
N VAL A 162 1.28 19.47 -5.14
CA VAL A 162 2.58 18.80 -5.33
C VAL A 162 2.71 17.60 -4.40
N ILE A 163 2.31 17.72 -3.13
CA ILE A 163 2.30 16.59 -2.19
C ILE A 163 1.39 15.47 -2.70
N ALA A 164 0.19 15.79 -3.19
CA ALA A 164 -0.71 14.80 -3.80
C ALA A 164 -0.05 14.08 -4.99
N GLY A 165 0.63 14.82 -5.88
CA GLY A 165 1.39 14.25 -7.00
C GLY A 165 2.50 13.30 -6.55
N CYS A 166 3.28 13.68 -5.53
CA CYS A 166 4.30 12.82 -4.93
C CYS A 166 3.70 11.52 -4.36
N ILE A 167 2.55 11.61 -3.70
CA ILE A 167 1.83 10.44 -3.18
C ILE A 167 1.37 9.54 -4.33
N VAL A 168 0.88 10.09 -5.44
CA VAL A 168 0.49 9.31 -6.62
C VAL A 168 1.68 8.59 -7.26
N ILE A 169 2.85 9.22 -7.31
CA ILE A 169 4.09 8.56 -7.78
C ILE A 169 4.47 7.41 -6.85
N LEU A 170 4.42 7.63 -5.53
CA LEU A 170 4.66 6.58 -4.55
C LEU A 170 3.63 5.44 -4.65
N PHE A 171 2.36 5.78 -4.87
CA PHE A 171 1.29 4.81 -5.05
C PHE A 171 1.51 3.97 -6.32
N ARG A 172 1.97 4.58 -7.41
CA ARG A 172 2.38 3.83 -8.62
C ARG A 172 3.52 2.86 -8.33
N TRP A 173 4.51 3.24 -7.51
CA TRP A 173 5.57 2.30 -7.14
C TRP A 173 5.04 1.14 -6.28
N TRP A 174 4.07 1.42 -5.41
CA TRP A 174 3.41 0.39 -4.61
C TRP A 174 2.54 -0.56 -5.47
N TYR A 175 1.80 -0.03 -6.43
CA TYR A 175 0.89 -0.74 -7.31
C TYR A 175 1.08 -0.25 -8.74
N ASP A 176 1.77 -1.05 -9.57
CA ASP A 176 2.27 -0.63 -10.89
C ASP A 176 1.18 -0.58 -11.97
N HIS A 177 0.24 0.34 -11.80
CA HIS A 177 -0.81 0.64 -12.76
C HIS A 177 -0.87 2.13 -13.05
N LEU A 178 -0.83 2.47 -14.34
CA LEU A 178 -0.88 3.87 -14.81
C LEU A 178 -2.24 4.55 -14.61
N PHE A 179 -3.28 3.78 -14.27
CA PHE A 179 -4.64 4.27 -14.12
C PHE A 179 -4.75 5.45 -13.11
N PHE A 180 -4.15 5.33 -11.93
CA PHE A 180 -4.24 6.38 -10.90
C PHE A 180 -3.48 7.66 -11.28
N PRO A 181 -2.22 7.60 -11.76
CA PRO A 181 -1.54 8.76 -12.32
C PRO A 181 -2.31 9.46 -13.44
N LEU A 182 -2.91 8.70 -14.36
CA LEU A 182 -3.69 9.27 -15.46
C LEU A 182 -4.92 10.02 -14.95
N ILE A 183 -5.70 9.42 -14.05
CA ILE A 183 -6.85 10.10 -13.42
C ILE A 183 -6.41 11.38 -12.72
N PHE A 184 -5.30 11.33 -11.97
CA PHE A 184 -4.77 12.50 -11.29
C PHE A 184 -4.44 13.62 -12.27
N ILE A 185 -3.68 13.33 -13.34
CA ILE A 185 -3.33 14.31 -14.37
C ILE A 185 -4.58 14.89 -15.05
N VAL A 186 -5.53 14.05 -15.44
CA VAL A 186 -6.81 14.50 -16.04
C VAL A 186 -7.57 15.40 -15.07
N SER A 187 -7.61 15.06 -13.78
CA SER A 187 -8.29 15.89 -12.77
C SER A 187 -7.64 17.26 -12.60
N LEU A 188 -6.31 17.36 -12.72
CA LEU A 188 -5.60 18.65 -12.73
C LEU A 188 -5.95 19.48 -13.97
N PHE A 189 -5.97 18.88 -15.16
CA PHE A 189 -6.37 19.59 -16.38
C PHE A 189 -7.82 20.10 -16.28
N LEU A 190 -8.74 19.26 -15.80
CA LEU A 190 -10.14 19.67 -15.61
C LEU A 190 -10.30 20.76 -14.55
N GLY A 191 -9.51 20.72 -13.47
CA GLY A 191 -9.55 21.74 -12.43
C GLY A 191 -8.94 23.10 -12.84
N LEU A 192 -8.19 23.14 -13.95
CA LEU A 192 -7.64 24.37 -14.54
C LEU A 192 -8.55 25.02 -15.59
N LEU A 193 -9.57 24.30 -16.06
CA LEU A 193 -10.61 24.79 -16.99
C LEU A 193 -11.73 25.51 -16.24
#